data_AF-A0A1B8F1T7-F1
#
_entry.id   AF-A0A1B8F1T7-F1
#
_cell.length_a   1.000
_cell.length_b   1.000
_cell.length_c   1.000
_cell.angle_alpha   90.00
_cell.angle_beta   90.00
_cell.angle_gamma   90.00
#
_symmetry.space_group_name_H-M   'P 1'
#
loop_
_entity.id
_entity.type
_entity.pdbx_description
1 polymer ?
#
loop_
_entity_poly.entity_id
_entity_poly.type
_entity_poly.pdbx_seq_one_letter_code
_entity_poly.pdbx_strand_id
1 'polypeptide(L)'
;MPPQVFLQFGVEIELLLKPRNTPAVLKELTKRGWDKTVTLARGPADAKVINNRRALRLMLADAMTDNSVPTGLVPEGYKKWAIVDETTLDEVTGYWRVEIVSRVLSTGKPWQKEIDDVFRTLHENYEVLISQGCSMHIHVSPGQQVGLRYSLSQLKSMMNAIAFFDEATTAIMPAERKDNPWAWPNMKAPKTPTALKDAYRKVLNDTWAPVFDIFSGVPFPQLAFRQLGQDRVN
;
A
#
# COMPACT_ATOMS: atom_id res chain seq x y z
N MET A 1 13.80 13.96 -30.24
CA MET A 1 13.54 13.85 -28.78
C MET A 1 13.11 12.42 -28.51
N PRO A 2 13.67 11.73 -27.50
CA PRO A 2 13.18 10.42 -27.12
C PRO A 2 11.71 10.53 -26.65
N PRO A 3 10.87 9.52 -26.93
CA PRO A 3 9.47 9.54 -26.52
C PRO A 3 9.38 9.63 -25.00
N GLN A 4 8.48 10.49 -24.50
CA GLN A 4 8.24 10.63 -23.07
C GLN A 4 7.61 9.33 -22.55
N VAL A 5 8.33 8.61 -21.69
CA VAL A 5 7.85 7.37 -21.09
C VAL A 5 7.09 7.73 -19.81
N PHE A 6 5.79 7.47 -19.79
CA PHE A 6 4.97 7.62 -18.60
C PHE A 6 4.85 6.27 -17.88
N LEU A 7 5.29 6.22 -16.64
CA LEU A 7 5.04 5.09 -15.76
C LEU A 7 3.57 5.04 -15.36
N GLN A 8 3.11 3.83 -15.09
CA GLN A 8 1.83 3.57 -14.45
C GLN A 8 2.06 3.03 -13.04
N PHE A 9 1.13 3.32 -12.14
CA PHE A 9 1.26 2.86 -10.77
C PHE A 9 -0.09 2.63 -10.09
N GLY A 10 -0.07 1.83 -9.03
CA GLY A 10 -1.18 1.62 -8.11
C GLY A 10 -0.77 1.97 -6.69
N VAL A 11 -1.74 2.37 -5.87
CA VAL A 11 -1.57 2.71 -4.46
C VAL A 11 -2.54 1.86 -3.65
N GLU A 12 -2.05 1.24 -2.60
CA GLU A 12 -2.86 0.52 -1.60
C GLU A 12 -2.61 1.21 -0.25
N ILE A 13 -3.69 1.53 0.48
CA ILE A 13 -3.62 2.24 1.76
C ILE A 13 -4.48 1.49 2.77
N GLU A 14 -3.84 0.93 3.80
CA GLU A 14 -4.52 0.20 4.86
C GLU A 14 -4.69 1.10 6.09
N LEU A 15 -5.92 1.25 6.57
CA LEU A 15 -6.28 2.20 7.62
C LEU A 15 -7.28 1.59 8.61
N LEU A 16 -7.25 2.12 9.83
CA LEU A 16 -8.34 1.96 10.79
C LEU A 16 -9.20 3.21 10.76
N LEU A 17 -10.48 3.06 10.41
CA LEU A 17 -11.42 4.18 10.24
C LEU A 17 -12.52 4.13 11.29
N LYS A 18 -12.78 5.27 11.93
CA LYS A 18 -13.95 5.48 12.77
C LYS A 18 -14.84 6.55 12.13
N PRO A 19 -16.11 6.28 11.82
CA PRO A 19 -16.98 7.31 11.28
C PRO A 19 -17.12 8.48 12.25
N ARG A 20 -17.10 9.70 11.72
CA ARG A 20 -17.33 10.90 12.55
C ARG A 20 -18.74 10.86 13.13
N ASN A 21 -18.86 11.31 14.38
CA ASN A 21 -20.14 11.36 15.10
C ASN A 21 -20.97 12.59 14.70
N THR A 22 -21.30 12.73 13.41
CA THR A 22 -22.16 13.81 12.90
C THR A 22 -23.52 13.25 12.47
N PRO A 23 -24.62 14.03 12.56
CA PRO A 23 -25.94 13.57 12.14
C PRO A 23 -26.00 13.10 10.68
N ALA A 24 -25.23 13.75 9.79
CA ALA A 24 -25.18 13.39 8.37
C ALA A 24 -24.53 12.02 8.16
N VAL A 25 -23.33 11.80 8.73
CA VAL A 25 -22.59 10.53 8.62
C VAL A 25 -23.40 9.38 9.24
N LEU A 26 -23.96 9.59 10.44
CA LEU A 26 -24.76 8.57 11.09
C LEU A 26 -26.02 8.20 10.30
N LYS A 27 -26.72 9.19 9.71
CA LYS A 27 -27.89 8.96 8.87
C LYS A 27 -27.53 8.09 7.67
N GLU A 28 -26.42 8.37 6.99
CA GLU A 28 -25.96 7.59 5.85
C GLU A 28 -25.52 6.18 6.22
N LEU A 29 -24.85 6.01 7.36
CA LEU A 29 -24.50 4.68 7.88
C LEU A 29 -25.73 3.86 8.26
N THR A 30 -26.70 4.44 8.98
CA THR A 30 -27.92 3.73 9.39
C THR A 30 -28.74 3.27 8.18
N LYS A 31 -28.82 4.07 7.11
CA LYS A 31 -29.44 3.64 5.83
C LYS A 31 -28.78 2.39 5.24
N ARG A 32 -27.49 2.19 5.50
CA ARG A 32 -26.68 1.06 5.04
C ARG A 32 -26.66 -0.11 6.04
N GLY A 33 -27.49 -0.04 7.09
CA GLY A 33 -27.67 -1.09 8.09
C GLY A 33 -26.70 -1.00 9.27
N TRP A 34 -26.00 0.11 9.46
CA TRP A 34 -25.08 0.28 10.59
C TRP A 34 -25.78 0.18 11.95
N ASP A 35 -25.26 -0.68 12.82
CA ASP A 35 -25.69 -0.83 14.21
C ASP A 35 -24.60 -0.27 15.13
N LYS A 36 -24.86 0.91 15.71
CA LYS A 36 -23.93 1.60 16.63
C LYS A 36 -23.66 0.85 17.94
N THR A 37 -24.46 -0.17 18.25
CA THR A 37 -24.30 -0.99 19.48
C THR A 37 -23.34 -2.16 19.27
N VAL A 38 -22.92 -2.40 18.03
CA VAL A 38 -21.97 -3.46 17.69
C VAL A 38 -20.58 -3.03 18.12
N THR A 39 -19.95 -3.88 18.92
CA THR A 39 -18.57 -3.76 19.36
C THR A 39 -17.76 -4.93 18.83
N LEU A 40 -16.45 -4.74 18.64
CA LEU A 40 -15.54 -5.79 18.15
C LEU A 40 -15.39 -6.99 19.08
N ALA A 41 -15.85 -6.88 20.34
CA ALA A 41 -15.96 -8.01 21.26
C ALA A 41 -16.81 -9.18 20.71
N ARG A 42 -17.64 -8.94 19.68
CA ARG A 42 -18.48 -9.97 19.03
C ARG A 42 -17.69 -10.91 18.10
N GLY A 43 -16.39 -10.70 17.91
CA GLY A 43 -15.54 -11.53 17.07
C GLY A 43 -15.67 -11.21 15.57
N PRO A 44 -14.65 -11.51 14.76
CA PRO A 44 -14.56 -11.01 13.38
C PRO A 44 -15.56 -11.64 12.40
N ALA A 45 -16.14 -12.80 12.75
CA ALA A 45 -17.10 -13.54 11.93
C ALA A 45 -18.58 -13.25 12.30
N ASP A 46 -18.83 -12.41 13.30
CA ASP A 46 -20.20 -12.03 13.67
C ASP A 46 -20.87 -11.27 12.52
N ALA A 47 -22.10 -11.68 12.18
CA ALA A 47 -22.83 -11.13 11.05
C ALA A 47 -23.06 -9.61 11.17
N LYS A 48 -23.22 -9.08 12.38
CA LYS A 48 -23.38 -7.64 12.60
C LYS A 48 -22.06 -6.90 12.44
N VAL A 49 -20.94 -7.49 12.88
CA VAL A 49 -19.59 -6.94 12.64
C VAL A 49 -19.32 -6.86 11.14
N ILE A 50 -19.58 -7.95 10.40
CA ILE A 50 -19.45 -8.01 8.93
C ILE A 50 -20.33 -6.93 8.26
N ASN A 51 -21.58 -6.80 8.72
CA ASN A 51 -22.50 -5.81 8.18
C ASN A 51 -22.04 -4.37 8.45
N ASN A 52 -21.52 -4.06 9.64
CA ASN A 52 -20.96 -2.75 9.94
C ASN A 52 -19.73 -2.42 9.08
N ARG A 53 -18.79 -3.37 8.91
CA ARG A 53 -17.65 -3.21 7.99
C ARG A 53 -18.13 -2.91 6.58
N ARG A 54 -19.13 -3.64 6.09
CA ARG A 54 -19.72 -3.40 4.75
C ARG A 54 -20.39 -2.03 4.65
N ALA A 55 -21.19 -1.64 5.64
CA ALA A 55 -21.90 -0.36 5.66
C ALA A 55 -20.92 0.82 5.63
N LEU A 56 -19.83 0.73 6.40
CA LEU A 56 -18.76 1.72 6.42
C LEU A 56 -18.08 1.85 5.06
N ARG A 57 -17.69 0.73 4.45
CA ARG A 57 -17.01 0.73 3.14
C ARG A 57 -17.90 1.24 2.01
N LEU A 58 -19.20 0.92 2.04
CA LEU A 58 -20.17 1.49 1.09
C LEU A 58 -20.27 3.00 1.22
N MET A 59 -20.38 3.51 2.44
CA MET A 59 -20.45 4.96 2.66
C MET A 59 -19.19 5.66 2.13
N LEU A 60 -18.01 5.09 2.39
CA LEU A 60 -16.75 5.65 1.87
C LEU A 60 -16.71 5.62 0.33
N ALA A 61 -17.11 4.51 -0.28
CA ALA A 61 -17.15 4.38 -1.74
C ALA A 61 -18.10 5.39 -2.39
N ASP A 62 -19.28 5.60 -1.80
CA ASP A 62 -20.25 6.58 -2.27
C ASP A 62 -19.69 8.01 -2.11
N ALA A 63 -19.13 8.33 -0.94
CA ALA A 63 -18.54 9.65 -0.67
C ALA A 63 -17.36 9.98 -1.61
N MET A 64 -16.52 9.00 -1.92
CA MET A 64 -15.43 9.17 -2.90
C MET A 64 -16.00 9.38 -4.31
N THR A 65 -17.04 8.64 -4.68
CA THR A 65 -17.70 8.78 -5.99
C THR A 65 -18.35 10.15 -6.14
N ASP A 66 -19.01 10.65 -5.10
CA ASP A 66 -19.58 12.01 -5.06
C ASP A 66 -18.49 13.09 -5.22
N ASN A 67 -17.28 12.82 -4.74
CA ASN A 67 -16.08 13.64 -4.93
C ASN A 67 -15.34 13.37 -6.25
N SER A 68 -16.01 12.80 -7.26
CA SER A 68 -15.45 12.51 -8.59
C SER A 68 -14.30 11.50 -8.61
N VAL A 69 -14.22 10.62 -7.60
CA VAL A 69 -13.30 9.48 -7.56
C VAL A 69 -14.12 8.19 -7.69
N PRO A 70 -14.30 7.64 -8.90
CA PRO A 70 -15.10 6.43 -9.10
C PRO A 70 -14.60 5.29 -8.22
N THR A 71 -15.48 4.75 -7.38
CA THR A 71 -15.10 3.80 -6.34
C THR A 71 -16.13 2.68 -6.21
N GLY A 72 -15.70 1.47 -5.84
CA GLY A 72 -16.58 0.37 -5.46
C GLY A 72 -16.00 -0.45 -4.30
N LEU A 73 -16.54 -1.65 -4.07
CA LEU A 73 -16.07 -2.53 -2.98
C LEU A 73 -15.10 -3.62 -3.43
N VAL A 74 -14.89 -3.76 -4.75
CA VAL A 74 -14.05 -4.81 -5.33
C VAL A 74 -13.18 -4.20 -6.45
N PRO A 75 -11.95 -4.71 -6.62
CA PRO A 75 -11.06 -4.27 -7.70
C PRO A 75 -11.55 -4.81 -9.05
N GLU A 76 -12.42 -4.05 -9.73
CA GLU A 76 -12.97 -4.39 -11.06
C GLU A 76 -11.92 -4.18 -12.17
N GLY A 77 -10.88 -5.02 -12.18
CA GLY A 77 -9.75 -4.91 -13.09
C GLY A 77 -8.99 -3.58 -12.94
N TYR A 78 -9.00 -3.00 -11.74
CA TYR A 78 -8.33 -1.74 -11.40
C TYR A 78 -8.72 -0.55 -12.29
N LYS A 79 -9.97 -0.53 -12.79
CA LYS A 79 -10.54 0.59 -13.57
C LYS A 79 -11.05 1.73 -12.69
N LYS A 80 -11.39 1.41 -11.44
CA LYS A 80 -11.88 2.32 -10.41
C LYS A 80 -11.22 1.99 -9.07
N TRP A 81 -11.31 2.88 -8.09
CA TRP A 81 -10.86 2.61 -6.74
C TRP A 81 -11.72 1.52 -6.09
N ALA A 82 -11.15 0.81 -5.12
CA ALA A 82 -11.84 -0.21 -4.35
C ALA A 82 -11.63 -0.01 -2.85
N ILE A 83 -12.70 -0.19 -2.08
CA ILE A 83 -12.69 -0.18 -0.61
C ILE A 83 -12.93 -1.61 -0.13
N VAL A 84 -11.85 -2.29 0.23
CA VAL A 84 -11.85 -3.71 0.58
C VAL A 84 -11.73 -3.89 2.10
N ASP A 85 -12.11 -5.07 2.59
CA ASP A 85 -11.95 -5.45 4.00
C ASP A 85 -10.54 -6.00 4.19
N GLU A 86 -9.68 -5.28 4.93
CA GLU A 86 -8.31 -5.70 5.17
C GLU A 86 -8.26 -6.67 6.35
N THR A 87 -8.23 -7.97 6.06
CA THR A 87 -8.41 -8.97 7.11
C THR A 87 -7.24 -9.12 8.08
N THR A 88 -6.06 -8.63 7.71
CA THR A 88 -4.83 -8.72 8.49
C THR A 88 -4.67 -7.59 9.51
N LEU A 89 -5.46 -6.52 9.40
CA LEU A 89 -5.45 -5.44 10.38
C LEU A 89 -6.20 -5.79 11.67
N ASP A 90 -5.50 -5.57 12.78
CA ASP A 90 -6.07 -5.63 14.12
C ASP A 90 -6.96 -4.41 14.38
N GLU A 91 -8.27 -4.63 14.38
CA GLU A 91 -9.23 -3.58 14.72
C GLU A 91 -9.21 -3.26 16.22
N VAL A 92 -9.38 -1.98 16.53
CA VAL A 92 -9.52 -1.49 17.91
C VAL A 92 -10.91 -0.88 18.11
N THR A 93 -11.39 -0.87 19.35
CA THR A 93 -12.77 -0.44 19.66
C THR A 93 -13.14 0.88 18.99
N GLY A 94 -14.18 0.84 18.15
CA GLY A 94 -14.71 2.00 17.43
C GLY A 94 -14.07 2.27 16.07
N TYR A 95 -12.94 1.63 15.76
CA TYR A 95 -12.25 1.72 14.48
C TYR A 95 -12.34 0.42 13.70
N TRP A 96 -12.51 0.54 12.39
CA TRP A 96 -12.81 -0.56 11.49
C TRP A 96 -11.75 -0.63 10.39
N ARG A 97 -11.31 -1.83 10.06
CA ARG A 97 -10.24 -2.06 9.09
C ARG A 97 -10.74 -1.83 7.67
N VAL A 98 -9.93 -1.14 6.89
CA VAL A 98 -10.19 -0.85 5.49
C VAL A 98 -8.87 -0.84 4.75
N GLU A 99 -8.86 -1.44 3.56
CA GLU A 99 -7.83 -1.17 2.56
C GLU A 99 -8.47 -0.41 1.38
N ILE A 100 -7.78 0.64 0.94
CA ILE A 100 -8.17 1.49 -0.17
C ILE A 100 -7.20 1.21 -1.31
N VAL A 101 -7.69 0.57 -2.37
CA VAL A 101 -6.91 0.17 -3.53
C VAL A 101 -7.22 1.09 -4.69
N SER A 102 -6.20 1.73 -5.25
CA SER A 102 -6.39 2.64 -6.38
C SER A 102 -6.71 1.91 -7.67
N ARG A 103 -7.38 2.60 -8.59
CA ARG A 103 -7.25 2.24 -10.01
C ARG A 103 -5.79 2.38 -10.47
N VAL A 104 -5.47 1.88 -11.66
CA VAL A 104 -4.16 2.17 -12.26
C VAL A 104 -4.07 3.65 -12.63
N LEU A 105 -3.14 4.36 -11.99
CA LEU A 105 -2.78 5.76 -12.21
C LEU A 105 -1.63 5.85 -13.22
N SER A 106 -1.39 7.05 -13.76
CA SER A 106 -0.30 7.31 -14.69
C SER A 106 0.40 8.61 -14.33
N THR A 107 1.73 8.57 -14.35
CA THR A 107 2.60 9.74 -14.13
C THR A 107 2.44 10.83 -15.20
N GLY A 108 1.85 10.50 -16.35
CA GLY A 108 1.51 11.47 -17.40
C GLY A 108 0.15 12.15 -17.25
N LYS A 109 -0.59 11.84 -16.17
CA LYS A 109 -1.91 12.42 -15.86
C LYS A 109 -1.85 13.17 -14.52
N PRO A 110 -2.78 14.09 -14.23
CA PRO A 110 -2.82 14.82 -12.96
C PRO A 110 -3.36 13.94 -11.82
N TRP A 111 -2.62 12.88 -11.48
CA TRP A 111 -3.01 11.87 -10.49
C TRP A 111 -3.03 12.42 -9.06
N GLN A 112 -2.27 13.47 -8.77
CA GLN A 112 -2.17 14.08 -7.43
C GLN A 112 -3.52 14.55 -6.93
N LYS A 113 -4.30 15.22 -7.80
CA LYS A 113 -5.64 15.70 -7.44
C LYS A 113 -6.54 14.55 -6.99
N GLU A 114 -6.47 13.40 -7.67
CA GLU A 114 -7.28 12.24 -7.31
C GLU A 114 -6.89 11.69 -5.93
N ILE A 115 -5.59 11.63 -5.62
CA ILE A 115 -5.08 11.26 -4.29
C ILE A 115 -5.55 12.26 -3.23
N ASP A 116 -5.47 13.56 -3.51
CA ASP A 116 -5.94 14.62 -2.60
C ASP A 116 -7.45 14.50 -2.32
N ASP A 117 -8.25 14.17 -3.34
CA ASP A 117 -9.68 13.97 -3.21
C ASP A 117 -10.00 12.74 -2.33
N VAL A 118 -9.20 11.66 -2.40
CA VAL A 118 -9.30 10.50 -1.50
C VAL A 118 -9.03 10.91 -0.05
N PHE A 119 -7.89 11.55 0.22
CA PHE A 119 -7.51 11.95 1.58
C PHE A 119 -8.48 12.98 2.17
N ARG A 120 -8.98 13.92 1.35
CA ARG A 120 -10.00 14.87 1.77
C ARG A 120 -11.29 14.15 2.17
N THR A 121 -11.77 13.22 1.35
CA THR A 121 -12.97 12.43 1.66
C THR A 121 -12.82 11.66 2.97
N LEU A 122 -11.65 11.05 3.21
CA LEU A 122 -11.34 10.38 4.47
C LEU A 122 -11.42 11.33 5.66
N HIS A 123 -10.77 12.49 5.56
CA HIS A 123 -10.72 13.46 6.65
C HIS A 123 -12.08 14.07 6.99
N GLU A 124 -12.92 14.31 5.98
CA GLU A 124 -14.27 14.87 6.15
C GLU A 124 -15.23 13.91 6.84
N ASN A 125 -15.10 12.60 6.58
CA ASN A 125 -16.09 11.60 7.00
C ASN A 125 -15.62 10.73 8.17
N TYR A 126 -14.31 10.61 8.40
CA TYR A 126 -13.73 9.66 9.34
C TYR A 126 -12.66 10.28 10.25
N GLU A 127 -12.55 9.73 11.45
CA GLU A 127 -11.33 9.75 12.26
C GLU A 127 -10.43 8.61 11.75
N VAL A 128 -9.17 8.92 11.43
CA VAL A 128 -8.19 7.94 10.93
C VAL A 128 -7.24 7.59 12.06
N LEU A 129 -7.06 6.29 12.31
CA LEU A 129 -6.05 5.77 13.21
C LEU A 129 -5.02 4.98 12.39
N ILE A 130 -3.74 5.29 12.60
CA ILE A 130 -2.63 4.53 12.04
C ILE A 130 -2.08 3.63 13.15
N SER A 131 -2.07 2.33 12.90
CA SER A 131 -1.46 1.34 13.78
C SER A 131 -0.14 0.81 13.18
N GLN A 132 0.55 -0.05 13.93
CA GLN A 132 1.69 -0.79 13.39
C GLN A 132 1.28 -1.79 12.29
N GLY A 133 0.01 -2.21 12.23
CA GLY A 133 -0.49 -3.06 11.16
C GLY A 133 -0.69 -2.31 9.84
N CYS A 134 -1.11 -1.04 9.89
CA CYS A 134 -1.44 -0.25 8.69
C CYS A 134 -0.26 -0.17 7.71
N SER A 135 -0.40 -0.62 6.48
CA SER A 135 0.61 -0.49 5.44
C SER A 135 0.21 0.50 4.33
N MET A 136 1.18 0.86 3.49
CA MET A 136 0.92 1.52 2.22
C MET A 136 1.84 0.90 1.17
N HIS A 137 1.25 0.45 0.06
CA HIS A 137 2.00 -0.10 -1.07
C HIS A 137 1.90 0.80 -2.29
N ILE A 138 3.02 0.90 -3.02
CA ILE A 138 3.08 1.58 -4.30
C ILE A 138 3.62 0.59 -5.33
N HIS A 139 2.76 0.21 -6.28
CA HIS A 139 3.11 -0.70 -7.36
C HIS A 139 3.46 0.11 -8.59
N VAL A 140 4.65 -0.03 -9.16
CA VAL A 140 5.08 0.75 -10.33
C VAL A 140 5.36 -0.16 -11.51
N SER A 141 4.75 0.13 -12.66
CA SER A 141 4.92 -0.61 -13.90
C SER A 141 5.32 0.31 -15.07
N PRO A 142 5.99 -0.23 -16.10
CA PRO A 142 6.36 0.57 -17.27
C PRO A 142 5.15 0.96 -18.12
N GLY A 143 3.96 0.40 -17.86
CA GLY A 143 2.71 0.70 -18.55
C GLY A 143 1.85 -0.55 -18.84
N GLN A 144 0.63 -0.33 -19.29
CA GLN A 144 -0.39 -1.36 -19.58
C GLN A 144 -0.27 -1.95 -21.00
N GLN A 145 0.65 -1.44 -21.82
CA GLN A 145 0.86 -1.97 -23.16
C GLN A 145 1.29 -3.45 -23.08
N VAL A 146 0.60 -4.30 -23.84
CA VAL A 146 0.90 -5.73 -23.90
C VAL A 146 2.35 -5.92 -24.34
N GLY A 147 3.10 -6.73 -23.60
CA GLY A 147 4.52 -6.99 -23.85
C GLY A 147 5.49 -5.96 -23.26
N LEU A 148 5.01 -4.80 -22.79
CA LEU A 148 5.87 -3.83 -22.11
C LEU A 148 6.24 -4.35 -20.72
N ARG A 149 7.51 -4.64 -20.51
CA ARG A 149 8.07 -5.20 -19.27
C ARG A 149 9.40 -4.53 -18.97
N TYR A 150 9.78 -4.54 -17.70
CA TYR A 150 11.13 -4.15 -17.34
C TYR A 150 12.13 -5.14 -17.94
N SER A 151 13.15 -4.62 -18.61
CA SER A 151 14.30 -5.43 -19.03
C SER A 151 15.07 -5.93 -17.80
N LEU A 152 15.89 -6.95 -17.98
CA LEU A 152 16.79 -7.43 -16.92
C LEU A 152 17.75 -6.32 -16.45
N SER A 153 18.25 -5.48 -17.36
CA SER A 153 19.12 -4.36 -17.00
C SER A 153 18.40 -3.29 -16.17
N GLN A 154 17.13 -3.01 -16.47
CA GLN A 154 16.30 -2.12 -15.66
C GLN A 154 16.04 -2.72 -14.27
N LEU A 155 15.73 -4.01 -14.19
CA LEU A 155 15.55 -4.70 -12.90
C LEU A 155 16.81 -4.67 -12.04
N LYS A 156 17.99 -4.89 -12.63
CA LYS A 156 19.28 -4.76 -11.93
C LYS A 156 19.52 -3.34 -11.43
N SER A 157 19.22 -2.35 -12.25
CA SER A 157 19.32 -0.94 -11.86
C SER A 157 18.37 -0.58 -10.72
N MET A 158 17.14 -1.12 -10.74
CA MET A 158 16.18 -0.95 -9.64
C MET A 158 16.65 -1.66 -8.36
N MET A 159 17.22 -2.86 -8.43
CA MET A 159 17.81 -3.53 -7.26
C MET A 159 18.96 -2.70 -6.65
N ASN A 160 19.84 -2.16 -7.50
CA ASN A 160 20.90 -1.25 -7.06
C ASN A 160 20.32 -0.03 -6.34
N ALA A 161 19.30 0.62 -6.92
CA ALA A 161 18.64 1.77 -6.32
C ALA A 161 17.96 1.44 -4.99
N ILE A 162 17.29 0.28 -4.90
CA ILE A 162 16.65 -0.18 -3.66
C ILE A 162 17.68 -0.33 -2.55
N ALA A 163 18.83 -0.95 -2.82
CA ALA A 163 19.91 -1.04 -1.83
C ALA A 163 20.50 0.33 -1.50
N PHE A 164 20.76 1.15 -2.51
CA PHE A 164 21.35 2.48 -2.35
C PHE A 164 20.51 3.40 -1.48
N PHE A 165 19.18 3.41 -1.69
CA PHE A 165 18.25 4.28 -0.97
C PHE A 165 17.61 3.62 0.27
N ASP A 166 18.00 2.39 0.65
CA ASP A 166 17.35 1.67 1.77
C ASP A 166 17.43 2.45 3.09
N GLU A 167 18.62 2.97 3.44
CA GLU A 167 18.81 3.78 4.64
C GLU A 167 18.07 5.12 4.58
N ALA A 168 18.15 5.84 3.45
CA ALA A 168 17.46 7.12 3.29
C ALA A 168 15.94 6.96 3.39
N THR A 169 15.39 5.92 2.75
CA THR A 169 13.97 5.58 2.82
C THR A 169 13.57 5.20 4.24
N THR A 170 14.38 4.39 4.92
CA THR A 170 14.14 4.02 6.33
C THR A 170 14.21 5.24 7.25
N ALA A 171 15.12 6.19 6.99
CA ALA A 171 15.34 7.35 7.86
C ALA A 171 14.11 8.27 7.93
N ILE A 172 13.39 8.43 6.81
CA ILE A 172 12.18 9.27 6.72
C ILE A 172 10.91 8.56 7.24
N MET A 173 10.96 7.26 7.52
CA MET A 173 9.83 6.56 8.14
C MET A 173 9.65 6.97 9.61
N PRO A 174 8.41 6.96 10.14
CA PRO A 174 8.17 7.11 11.57
C PRO A 174 8.98 6.12 12.40
N ALA A 175 9.37 6.50 13.62
CA ALA A 175 10.30 5.71 14.44
C ALA A 175 9.78 4.28 14.69
N GLU A 176 8.50 4.16 15.02
CA GLU A 176 7.77 2.91 15.26
C GLU A 176 7.64 2.01 14.02
N ARG A 177 8.01 2.50 12.83
CA ARG A 177 7.97 1.74 11.56
C ARG A 177 9.32 1.16 11.16
N LYS A 178 10.43 1.70 11.68
CA LYS A 178 11.79 1.34 11.24
C LYS A 178 12.16 -0.11 11.55
N ASP A 179 11.59 -0.68 12.60
CA ASP A 179 11.84 -2.05 13.05
C ASP A 179 10.59 -2.94 13.00
N ASN A 180 9.53 -2.46 12.35
CA ASN A 180 8.27 -3.18 12.24
C ASN A 180 8.41 -4.37 11.26
N PRO A 181 7.99 -5.59 11.62
CA PRO A 181 8.03 -6.77 10.74
C PRO A 181 7.37 -6.58 9.38
N TRP A 182 6.35 -5.71 9.29
CA TRP A 182 5.63 -5.38 8.07
C TRP A 182 6.34 -4.34 7.20
N ALA A 183 7.27 -3.56 7.78
CA ALA A 183 7.93 -2.43 7.13
C ALA A 183 9.47 -2.47 7.26
N TRP A 184 10.07 -3.66 7.41
CA TRP A 184 11.52 -3.77 7.57
C TRP A 184 12.30 -3.10 6.41
N PRO A 185 13.50 -2.56 6.69
CA PRO A 185 14.45 -2.19 5.65
C PRO A 185 14.87 -3.43 4.86
N ASN A 186 15.04 -3.31 3.54
CA ASN A 186 15.40 -4.44 2.69
C ASN A 186 16.75 -5.03 3.08
N MET A 187 17.71 -4.21 3.52
CA MET A 187 19.04 -4.67 3.86
C MET A 187 19.13 -5.27 5.27
N LYS A 188 18.06 -5.17 6.07
CA LYS A 188 17.99 -5.68 7.45
C LYS A 188 16.97 -6.80 7.64
N ALA A 189 16.02 -6.98 6.73
CA ALA A 189 14.97 -7.98 6.86
C ALA A 189 15.54 -9.41 7.07
N PRO A 190 14.92 -10.28 7.88
CA PRO A 190 15.41 -11.62 8.15
C PRO A 190 15.61 -12.46 6.90
N LYS A 191 14.69 -12.34 5.93
CA LYS A 191 14.72 -13.08 4.66
C LYS A 191 15.74 -12.56 3.64
N THR A 192 16.43 -11.45 3.91
CA THR A 192 17.45 -10.93 3.00
C THR A 192 18.69 -11.84 3.01
N PRO A 193 19.23 -12.24 1.84
CA PRO A 193 20.36 -13.15 1.77
C PRO A 193 21.57 -12.66 2.59
N THR A 194 22.21 -13.57 3.33
CA THR A 194 23.38 -13.24 4.18
C THR A 194 24.50 -12.57 3.39
N ALA A 195 24.80 -13.07 2.19
CA ALA A 195 25.82 -12.48 1.31
C ALA A 195 25.52 -11.01 0.96
N LEU A 196 24.25 -10.67 0.73
CA LEU A 196 23.84 -9.30 0.47
C LEU A 196 23.98 -8.42 1.73
N LYS A 197 23.55 -8.92 2.90
CA LYS A 197 23.72 -8.20 4.18
C LYS A 197 25.19 -7.90 4.47
N ASP A 198 26.05 -8.88 4.26
CA ASP A 198 27.49 -8.75 4.54
C ASP A 198 28.17 -7.81 3.55
N ALA A 199 27.80 -7.83 2.27
CA ALA A 199 28.25 -6.85 1.29
C ALA A 199 27.77 -5.45 1.65
N TYR A 200 26.49 -5.29 2.02
CA TYR A 200 25.89 -4.01 2.36
C TYR A 200 26.56 -3.35 3.58
N ARG A 201 26.82 -4.11 4.65
CA ARG A 201 27.48 -3.60 5.88
C ARG A 201 28.87 -3.01 5.62
N LYS A 202 29.53 -3.44 4.56
CA LYS A 202 30.89 -2.98 4.22
C LYS A 202 30.91 -1.73 3.36
N VAL A 203 29.77 -1.31 2.80
CA VAL A 203 29.68 -0.16 1.87
C VAL A 203 30.29 1.12 2.45
N LEU A 204 30.12 1.38 3.75
CA LEU A 204 30.69 2.58 4.40
C LEU A 204 32.22 2.60 4.44
N ASN A 205 32.86 1.43 4.46
CA ASN A 205 34.32 1.29 4.53
C ASN A 205 34.95 0.93 3.18
N ASP A 206 34.15 0.39 2.26
CA ASP A 206 34.57 -0.03 0.92
C ASP A 206 33.82 0.81 -0.15
N THR A 207 33.19 0.14 -1.11
CA THR A 207 32.40 0.74 -2.19
C THR A 207 31.10 -0.04 -2.37
N TRP A 208 30.21 0.45 -3.22
CA TRP A 208 28.99 -0.27 -3.62
C TRP A 208 29.24 -1.47 -4.55
N ALA A 209 30.45 -1.64 -5.09
CA ALA A 209 30.74 -2.66 -6.09
C ALA A 209 30.34 -4.09 -5.65
N PRO A 210 30.66 -4.57 -4.43
CA PRO A 210 30.28 -5.92 -4.01
C PRO A 210 28.77 -6.15 -3.99
N VAL A 211 27.97 -5.13 -3.63
CA VAL A 211 26.50 -5.20 -3.65
C VAL A 211 26.01 -5.25 -5.09
N PHE A 212 26.54 -4.39 -5.95
CA PHE A 212 26.12 -4.32 -7.36
C PHE A 212 26.57 -5.55 -8.17
N ASP A 213 27.66 -6.20 -7.80
CA ASP A 213 28.12 -7.45 -8.41
C ASP A 213 27.14 -8.59 -8.13
N ILE A 214 26.61 -8.69 -6.90
CA ILE A 214 25.55 -9.66 -6.55
C ILE A 214 24.35 -9.48 -7.47
N PHE A 215 23.87 -8.25 -7.64
CA PHE A 215 22.73 -7.95 -8.50
C PHE A 215 23.04 -8.13 -9.99
N SER A 216 24.27 -7.83 -10.41
CA SER A 216 24.74 -8.04 -11.79
C SER A 216 24.80 -9.53 -12.15
N GLY A 217 25.02 -10.41 -11.18
CA GLY A 217 24.99 -11.86 -11.34
C GLY A 217 23.61 -12.47 -11.63
N VAL A 218 22.51 -11.71 -11.52
CA VAL A 218 21.16 -12.25 -11.77
C VAL A 218 20.98 -12.62 -13.24
N PRO A 219 20.70 -13.89 -13.58
CA PRO A 219 20.67 -14.34 -14.96
C PRO A 219 19.32 -14.12 -15.64
N PHE A 220 18.23 -14.05 -14.87
CA PHE A 220 16.86 -14.00 -15.40
C PHE A 220 15.98 -13.00 -14.61
N PRO A 221 15.07 -12.25 -15.29
CA PRO A 221 14.13 -11.34 -14.63
C PRO A 221 13.33 -11.96 -13.49
N GLN A 222 12.91 -13.23 -13.65
CA GLN A 222 12.12 -13.99 -12.69
C GLN A 222 12.89 -14.29 -11.40
N LEU A 223 14.21 -14.07 -11.36
CA LEU A 223 15.02 -14.28 -10.17
C LEU A 223 15.40 -12.98 -9.47
N ALA A 224 15.04 -11.81 -10.02
CA ALA A 224 15.41 -10.51 -9.45
C ALA A 224 14.86 -10.36 -8.01
N PHE A 225 13.59 -10.68 -7.78
CA PHE A 225 12.98 -10.56 -6.46
C PHE A 225 13.68 -11.40 -5.39
N ARG A 226 14.22 -12.57 -5.75
CA ARG A 226 14.90 -13.47 -4.79
C ARG A 226 16.18 -12.87 -4.22
N GLN A 227 16.83 -11.96 -4.95
CA GLN A 227 18.07 -11.34 -4.46
C GLN A 227 17.84 -10.32 -3.35
N LEU A 228 16.65 -9.72 -3.29
CA LEU A 228 16.28 -8.77 -2.23
C LEU A 228 15.62 -9.46 -1.02
N GLY A 229 15.46 -10.79 -1.07
CA GLY A 229 14.72 -11.60 -0.09
C GLY A 229 13.36 -12.04 -0.63
N GLN A 230 13.00 -13.32 -0.45
CA GLN A 230 11.70 -13.84 -0.88
C GLN A 230 10.55 -13.15 -0.15
N ASP A 231 9.55 -12.74 -0.94
CA ASP A 231 8.17 -12.38 -0.61
C ASP A 231 7.85 -12.10 0.88
N ARG A 232 7.51 -10.82 1.13
CA ARG A 232 6.67 -10.38 2.24
C ARG A 232 5.18 -10.61 1.94
N VAL A 233 4.87 -11.65 1.19
CA VAL A 233 3.51 -12.10 0.96
C VAL A 233 3.24 -13.11 2.06
N ASN A 234 2.46 -12.70 3.06
CA ASN A 234 1.64 -13.63 3.83
C ASN A 234 0.34 -13.85 3.06
#